data_AF-A0A978VQU2-F1
#
_entry.id   AF-A0A978VQU2-F1
#
_cell.length_a   1.000
_cell.length_b   1.000
_cell.length_c   1.000
_cell.angle_alpha   90.00
_cell.angle_beta   90.00
_cell.angle_gamma   90.00
#
_symmetry.space_group_name_H-M   'P 1'
#
loop_
_entity.id
_entity.type
_entity.pdbx_description
1 polymer ?
#
loop_
_entity_poly.entity_id
_entity_poly.type
_entity_poly.pdbx_seq_one_letter_code
_entity_poly.pdbx_strand_id
1 'polypeptide(L)'
;MALETWLIKVKTAISNKFDVVVKSSAPHPKPKRKCSSVGVLAFEIAGLMSKLLHLWQSLSDKNMIRLRNDSISLEGVRKIISNDEAFLLGLACAEMVENLRLLAKSVSRISKRCDDPNLQCFGQLFEEFANSGRDPHGLVLSWKEMETKIKKMDRYVTVTATLYREMDELSVMESALRKVANINNEHDSTKEQKIVDLQQKIFWQKQEVKYMKDRSLWNRSFDTVTSVLARSIFTILARTKLVFGIGQQQYHPSSLPRSLSASATVYPSDQNPSTPYHFVSGPLNSAKTEENKESAMAADDDDSGFFESNSKILKPPPTTLGAAALAIHYANLIIVMEKMIKSPQLVGVDARDDLYSMLPSSVRSSLRARLKGVGFSASDPVLAGEWREALGRILGWLSPLAHNMIKWQSERSFEQQNLVPKTNVLLLQTLYFANKEKTEAAITELLVGLNYIWRFEREMTAKALFECNNLNGLLNLQSSS
;
A
#
# COMPACT_ATOMS: atom_id res chain seq x y z
N MET A 1 -56.45 39.85 41.85
CA MET A 1 -57.57 39.07 41.28
C MET A 1 -57.33 38.51 39.87
N ALA A 2 -56.41 39.06 39.04
CA ALA A 2 -56.14 38.53 37.69
C ALA A 2 -55.14 37.34 37.64
N LEU A 3 -54.30 37.16 38.66
CA LEU A 3 -53.25 36.13 38.71
C LEU A 3 -53.81 34.76 39.13
N GLU A 4 -54.81 34.76 40.01
CA GLU A 4 -55.49 33.54 40.44
C GLU A 4 -56.39 32.96 39.34
N THR A 5 -57.01 33.81 38.52
CA THR A 5 -57.80 33.38 37.35
C THR A 5 -56.95 32.75 36.26
N TRP A 6 -55.67 33.13 36.16
CA TRP A 6 -54.72 32.51 35.22
C TRP A 6 -54.24 31.14 35.70
N LEU A 7 -53.90 31.02 37.00
CA LEU A 7 -53.49 29.75 37.60
C LEU A 7 -54.61 28.69 37.58
N ILE A 8 -55.87 29.10 37.78
CA ILE A 8 -57.02 28.19 37.68
C ILE A 8 -57.23 27.70 36.24
N LYS A 9 -57.04 28.57 35.24
CA LYS A 9 -57.13 28.21 33.80
C LYS A 9 -56.01 27.27 33.36
N VAL A 10 -54.79 27.45 33.86
CA VAL A 10 -53.67 26.53 33.56
C VAL A 10 -53.89 25.18 34.25
N LYS A 11 -54.40 25.16 35.49
CA LYS A 11 -54.69 23.93 36.23
C LYS A 11 -55.81 23.11 35.58
N THR A 12 -56.86 23.76 35.06
CA THR A 12 -57.95 23.06 34.34
C THR A 12 -57.54 22.57 32.95
N ALA A 13 -56.64 23.28 32.25
CA ALA A 13 -56.11 22.84 30.96
C ALA A 13 -55.18 21.61 31.06
N ILE A 14 -54.49 21.44 32.20
CA ILE A 14 -53.62 20.28 32.46
C ILE A 14 -54.45 19.07 32.93
N SER A 15 -55.50 19.29 33.73
CA SER A 15 -56.37 18.21 34.24
C SER A 15 -57.23 17.58 33.13
N ASN A 16 -57.68 18.36 32.14
CA ASN A 16 -58.55 17.84 31.06
C ASN A 16 -57.79 17.15 29.91
N LYS A 17 -56.44 17.09 29.96
CA LYS A 17 -55.64 16.34 28.97
C LYS A 17 -55.40 14.87 29.35
N PHE A 18 -55.82 14.44 30.55
CA PHE A 18 -55.49 13.12 31.06
C PHE A 18 -56.61 12.07 31.02
N ASP A 19 -57.84 12.40 30.57
CA ASP A 19 -58.99 11.49 30.71
C ASP A 19 -59.81 11.21 29.43
N VAL A 20 -59.24 11.39 28.23
CA VAL A 20 -59.89 10.91 26.99
C VAL A 20 -58.89 10.17 26.10
N VAL A 21 -58.58 8.92 26.46
CA VAL A 21 -58.20 7.87 25.49
C VAL A 21 -58.81 6.54 25.94
N VAL A 22 -60.08 6.33 25.59
CA VAL A 22 -60.69 4.99 25.54
C VAL A 22 -60.39 4.37 24.17
N LYS A 23 -59.63 3.28 24.22
CA LYS A 23 -59.60 2.11 23.31
C LYS A 23 -60.04 2.34 21.86
N SER A 24 -59.05 2.49 20.96
CA SER A 24 -59.12 1.93 19.61
C SER A 24 -57.83 1.17 19.33
N SER A 25 -57.96 -0.05 18.83
CA SER A 25 -56.87 -0.98 18.52
C SER A 25 -56.05 -0.48 17.33
N ALA A 26 -54.84 0.01 17.59
CA ALA A 26 -53.82 0.28 16.58
C ALA A 26 -52.68 -0.76 16.69
N PRO A 27 -52.02 -1.14 15.59
CA PRO A 27 -51.04 -2.22 15.58
C PRO A 27 -49.83 -1.82 16.43
N HIS A 28 -49.34 -2.76 17.25
CA HIS A 28 -48.16 -2.59 18.07
C HIS A 28 -46.98 -1.98 17.28
N PRO A 29 -46.43 -0.83 17.69
CA PRO A 29 -45.19 -0.35 17.12
C PRO A 29 -44.09 -1.32 17.56
N LYS A 30 -43.53 -2.08 16.60
CA LYS A 30 -42.32 -2.87 16.83
C LYS A 30 -41.27 -1.96 17.48
N PRO A 31 -40.55 -2.42 18.52
CA PRO A 31 -39.52 -1.60 19.15
C PRO A 31 -38.52 -1.21 18.06
N LYS A 32 -38.40 0.09 17.79
CA LYS A 32 -37.31 0.62 16.97
C LYS A 32 -36.02 0.23 17.69
N ARG A 33 -35.36 -0.84 17.24
CA ARG A 33 -33.98 -1.14 17.61
C ARG A 33 -33.21 0.16 17.42
N LYS A 34 -32.58 0.66 18.48
CA LYS A 34 -31.65 1.79 18.38
C LYS A 34 -30.59 1.37 17.37
N CYS A 35 -30.62 1.98 16.17
CA CYS A 35 -29.61 1.73 15.15
C CYS A 35 -28.26 2.10 15.77
N SER A 36 -27.43 1.09 16.03
CA SER A 36 -26.20 1.29 16.79
C SER A 36 -25.26 2.17 15.97
N SER A 37 -24.79 3.26 16.57
CA SER A 37 -23.81 4.11 15.92
C SER A 37 -22.44 3.44 15.97
N VAL A 38 -21.60 3.78 14.99
CA VAL A 38 -20.26 3.21 14.83
C VAL A 38 -19.35 3.51 16.03
N GLY A 39 -19.44 4.71 16.62
CA GLY A 39 -18.67 5.10 17.79
C GLY A 39 -17.15 5.06 17.56
N VAL A 40 -16.40 4.45 18.48
CA VAL A 40 -14.92 4.37 18.44
C VAL A 40 -14.40 3.67 17.18
N LEU A 41 -15.17 2.76 16.58
CA LEU A 41 -14.79 2.10 15.32
C LEU A 41 -14.72 3.07 14.13
N ALA A 42 -15.15 4.32 14.30
CA ALA A 42 -15.06 5.36 13.28
C ALA A 42 -13.62 5.54 12.77
N PHE A 43 -12.63 5.42 13.66
CA PHE A 43 -11.22 5.58 13.28
C PHE A 43 -10.71 4.42 12.41
N GLU A 44 -11.07 3.18 12.76
CA GLU A 44 -10.74 2.00 11.95
C GLU A 44 -11.43 2.08 10.58
N ILE A 45 -12.71 2.43 10.57
CA ILE A 45 -13.49 2.62 9.34
C ILE A 45 -12.93 3.74 8.47
N ALA A 46 -12.47 4.85 9.05
CA ALA A 46 -11.78 5.90 8.31
C ALA A 46 -10.50 5.36 7.67
N GLY A 47 -9.74 4.51 8.37
CA GLY A 47 -8.60 3.78 7.81
C GLY A 47 -8.99 2.89 6.62
N LEU A 48 -10.10 2.15 6.71
CA LEU A 48 -10.63 1.35 5.60
C LEU A 48 -11.03 2.23 4.41
N MET A 49 -11.73 3.34 4.64
CA MET A 49 -12.10 4.30 3.59
C MET A 49 -10.86 4.86 2.89
N SER A 50 -9.84 5.24 3.64
CA SER A 50 -8.57 5.73 3.09
C SER A 50 -7.89 4.70 2.19
N LYS A 51 -7.84 3.43 2.62
CA LYS A 51 -7.27 2.33 1.82
C LYS A 51 -8.07 2.08 0.53
N LEU A 52 -9.40 2.18 0.57
CA LEU A 52 -10.24 2.07 -0.62
C LEU A 52 -10.05 3.26 -1.58
N LEU A 53 -9.93 4.48 -1.07
CA LEU A 53 -9.63 5.66 -1.86
C LEU A 53 -8.31 5.48 -2.63
N HIS A 54 -7.29 4.97 -1.93
CA HIS A 54 -5.98 4.71 -2.50
C HIS A 54 -6.03 3.62 -3.58
N LEU A 55 -6.70 2.49 -3.33
CA LEU A 55 -6.89 1.43 -4.32
C LEU A 55 -7.66 1.89 -5.55
N TRP A 56 -8.68 2.74 -5.38
CA TRP A 56 -9.39 3.32 -6.51
C TRP A 56 -8.48 4.22 -7.34
N GLN A 57 -7.70 5.09 -6.69
CA GLN A 57 -6.77 5.98 -7.37
C GLN A 57 -5.67 5.20 -8.11
N SER A 58 -5.16 4.10 -7.54
CA SER A 58 -4.13 3.28 -8.21
C SER A 58 -4.65 2.60 -9.48
N LEU A 59 -5.96 2.36 -9.58
CA LEU A 59 -6.63 1.87 -10.80
C LEU A 59 -6.95 2.98 -11.83
N SER A 60 -6.59 4.24 -11.60
CA SER A 60 -6.79 5.30 -12.61
C SER A 60 -5.89 5.10 -13.82
N ASP A 61 -6.32 5.56 -14.99
CA ASP A 61 -5.57 5.37 -16.25
C ASP A 61 -4.16 5.97 -16.14
N LYS A 62 -4.02 7.13 -15.48
CA LYS A 62 -2.73 7.76 -15.18
C LYS A 62 -1.82 6.84 -14.37
N ASN A 63 -2.33 6.21 -13.31
CA ASN A 63 -1.52 5.33 -12.48
C ASN A 63 -1.24 3.98 -13.14
N MET A 64 -2.14 3.49 -14.00
CA MET A 64 -1.90 2.31 -14.82
C MET A 64 -0.80 2.53 -15.87
N ILE A 65 -0.74 3.72 -16.47
CA ILE A 65 0.37 4.11 -17.35
C ILE A 65 1.69 4.16 -16.57
N ARG A 66 1.68 4.76 -15.36
CA ARG A 66 2.87 4.80 -14.48
C ARG A 66 3.30 3.42 -14.01
N LEU A 67 2.36 2.50 -13.75
CA LEU A 67 2.68 1.12 -13.42
C LEU A 67 3.51 0.47 -14.53
N ARG A 68 3.10 0.65 -15.79
CA ARG A 68 3.82 0.08 -16.94
C ARG A 68 5.16 0.77 -17.19
N ASN A 69 5.17 2.10 -17.19
CA ASN A 69 6.33 2.89 -17.60
C ASN A 69 7.38 3.04 -16.48
N ASP A 70 6.96 3.18 -15.23
CA ASP A 70 7.88 3.50 -14.12
C ASP A 70 8.20 2.26 -13.28
N SER A 71 7.26 1.32 -13.15
CA SER A 71 7.39 0.18 -12.24
C SER A 71 7.81 -1.10 -12.95
N ILE A 72 7.10 -1.48 -14.01
CA ILE A 72 7.39 -2.70 -14.78
C ILE A 72 8.62 -2.53 -15.66
N SER A 73 8.79 -1.35 -16.25
CA SER A 73 9.97 -1.03 -17.08
C SER A 73 11.23 -0.71 -16.26
N LEU A 74 11.15 -0.74 -14.92
CA LEU A 74 12.30 -0.52 -14.05
C LEU A 74 13.37 -1.59 -14.35
N GLU A 75 14.60 -1.14 -14.65
CA GLU A 75 15.68 -2.01 -15.11
C GLU A 75 15.95 -3.18 -14.13
N GLY A 76 15.91 -2.92 -12.83
CA GLY A 76 16.10 -3.95 -11.82
C GLY A 76 15.01 -5.03 -11.86
N VAL A 77 13.75 -4.63 -12.04
CA VAL A 77 12.62 -5.58 -12.16
C VAL A 77 12.84 -6.49 -13.37
N ARG A 78 13.23 -5.92 -14.51
CA ARG A 78 13.49 -6.67 -15.75
C ARG A 78 14.68 -7.61 -15.64
N LYS A 79 15.76 -7.19 -14.97
CA LYS A 79 16.98 -8.01 -14.81
C LYS A 79 16.80 -9.19 -13.86
N ILE A 80 16.29 -8.92 -12.65
CA ILE A 80 16.33 -9.89 -11.54
C ILE A 80 14.98 -10.52 -11.21
N ILE A 81 13.85 -9.96 -11.67
CA ILE A 81 12.52 -10.53 -11.41
C ILE A 81 11.99 -11.26 -12.64
N SER A 82 11.62 -10.53 -13.71
CA SER A 82 11.15 -11.14 -14.95
C SER A 82 11.18 -10.15 -16.13
N ASN A 83 11.36 -10.68 -17.35
CA ASN A 83 11.19 -9.93 -18.60
C ASN A 83 9.80 -10.12 -19.23
N ASP A 84 8.93 -10.91 -18.61
CA ASP A 84 7.55 -11.07 -19.08
C ASP A 84 6.65 -10.00 -18.46
N GLU A 85 6.17 -9.08 -19.30
CA GLU A 85 5.25 -8.02 -18.86
C GLU A 85 3.92 -8.58 -18.36
N ALA A 86 3.39 -9.65 -18.98
CA ALA A 86 2.13 -10.26 -18.58
C ALA A 86 2.24 -10.86 -17.17
N PHE A 87 3.33 -11.55 -16.88
CA PHE A 87 3.64 -12.04 -15.53
C PHE A 87 3.74 -10.89 -14.51
N LEU A 88 4.45 -9.81 -14.83
CA LEU A 88 4.60 -8.66 -13.91
C LEU A 88 3.27 -7.93 -13.66
N LEU A 89 2.43 -7.79 -14.67
CA LEU A 89 1.06 -7.28 -14.51
C LEU A 89 0.21 -8.23 -13.68
N GLY A 90 0.39 -9.55 -13.84
CA GLY A 90 -0.24 -10.57 -13.02
C GLY A 90 0.12 -10.41 -11.53
N LEU A 91 1.39 -10.18 -11.21
CA LEU A 91 1.83 -9.89 -9.84
C LEU A 91 1.19 -8.61 -9.28
N ALA A 92 1.18 -7.53 -10.07
CA ALA A 92 0.54 -6.27 -9.66
C ALA A 92 -0.95 -6.47 -9.38
N CYS A 93 -1.66 -7.15 -10.29
CA CYS A 93 -3.07 -7.46 -10.14
C CYS A 93 -3.34 -8.29 -8.89
N ALA A 94 -2.59 -9.37 -8.70
CA ALA A 94 -2.74 -10.27 -7.58
C ALA A 94 -2.56 -9.55 -6.24
N GLU A 95 -1.58 -8.64 -6.13
CA GLU A 95 -1.38 -7.83 -4.93
C GLU A 95 -2.56 -6.87 -4.69
N MET A 96 -3.09 -6.24 -5.74
CA MET A 96 -4.26 -5.36 -5.63
C MET A 96 -5.51 -6.13 -5.21
N VAL A 97 -5.72 -7.32 -5.78
CA VAL A 97 -6.82 -8.22 -5.43
C VAL A 97 -6.71 -8.67 -3.97
N GLU A 98 -5.52 -9.04 -3.50
CA GLU A 98 -5.33 -9.47 -2.10
C GLU A 98 -5.53 -8.30 -1.12
N ASN A 99 -5.03 -7.10 -1.44
CA ASN A 99 -5.30 -5.90 -0.65
C ASN A 99 -6.81 -5.62 -0.54
N LEU A 100 -7.55 -5.77 -1.65
CA LEU A 100 -9.01 -5.62 -1.64
C LEU A 100 -9.70 -6.74 -0.85
N ARG A 101 -9.22 -7.99 -0.93
CA ARG A 101 -9.71 -9.13 -0.15
C ARG A 101 -9.59 -8.87 1.35
N LEU A 102 -8.45 -8.32 1.80
CA LEU A 102 -8.24 -7.94 3.20
C LEU A 102 -9.22 -6.86 3.66
N LEU A 103 -9.48 -5.84 2.82
CA LEU A 103 -10.50 -4.82 3.11
C LEU A 103 -11.89 -5.44 3.18
N ALA A 104 -12.24 -6.33 2.26
CA ALA A 104 -13.52 -7.04 2.27
C ALA A 104 -13.69 -7.91 3.53
N LYS A 105 -12.64 -8.61 3.99
CA LYS A 105 -12.67 -9.36 5.26
C LYS A 105 -12.93 -8.44 6.46
N SER A 106 -12.35 -7.24 6.49
CA SER A 106 -12.62 -6.24 7.55
C SER A 106 -14.04 -5.70 7.47
N VAL A 107 -14.54 -5.37 6.27
CA VAL A 107 -15.91 -4.90 6.07
C VAL A 107 -16.93 -5.99 6.38
N SER A 108 -16.65 -7.27 6.07
CA SER A 108 -17.49 -8.40 6.44
C SER A 108 -17.66 -8.51 7.96
N ARG A 109 -16.59 -8.31 8.74
CA ARG A 109 -16.67 -8.27 10.22
C ARG A 109 -17.54 -7.13 10.73
N ILE A 110 -17.45 -5.94 10.11
CA ILE A 110 -18.27 -4.78 10.45
C ILE A 110 -19.74 -5.01 10.04
N SER A 111 -19.96 -5.65 8.89
CA SER A 111 -21.28 -5.88 8.31
C SER A 111 -22.20 -6.74 9.18
N LYS A 112 -21.64 -7.62 10.01
CA LYS A 112 -22.37 -8.42 11.00
C LYS A 112 -23.12 -7.57 12.05
N ARG A 113 -22.77 -6.29 12.18
CA ARG A 113 -23.42 -5.32 13.08
C ARG A 113 -24.48 -4.47 12.39
N CYS A 114 -24.73 -4.70 11.10
CA CYS A 114 -25.78 -4.00 10.33
C CYS A 114 -27.16 -4.56 10.68
N ASP A 115 -28.19 -3.73 10.55
CA ASP A 115 -29.59 -4.14 10.67
C ASP A 115 -30.13 -4.70 9.33
N ASP A 116 -29.59 -4.24 8.20
CA ASP A 116 -29.94 -4.73 6.86
C ASP A 116 -29.39 -6.15 6.58
N PRO A 117 -30.24 -7.16 6.32
CA PRO A 117 -29.79 -8.54 6.06
C PRO A 117 -28.90 -8.66 4.82
N ASN A 118 -29.12 -7.85 3.79
CA ASN A 118 -28.28 -7.88 2.59
C ASN A 118 -26.85 -7.44 2.90
N LEU A 119 -26.70 -6.47 3.80
CA LEU A 119 -25.38 -6.03 4.26
C LEU A 119 -24.73 -7.09 5.14
N GLN A 120 -25.46 -7.78 6.01
CA GLN A 120 -24.90 -8.88 6.81
C GLN A 120 -24.36 -10.03 5.94
N CYS A 121 -24.99 -10.28 4.80
CA CYS A 121 -24.55 -11.27 3.80
C CYS A 121 -23.43 -10.77 2.86
N PHE A 122 -22.91 -9.54 3.06
CA PHE A 122 -21.89 -8.93 2.18
C PHE A 122 -20.72 -9.87 1.84
N GLY A 123 -20.19 -10.60 2.82
CA GLY A 123 -19.04 -11.47 2.60
C GLY A 123 -19.31 -12.57 1.59
N GLN A 124 -20.49 -13.19 1.66
CA GLN A 124 -20.91 -14.25 0.72
C GLN A 124 -21.16 -13.66 -0.67
N LEU A 125 -21.90 -12.55 -0.74
CA LEU A 125 -22.19 -11.86 -2.00
C LEU A 125 -20.92 -11.40 -2.72
N PHE A 126 -19.93 -10.92 -1.97
CA PHE A 126 -18.66 -10.47 -2.53
C PHE A 126 -17.82 -11.63 -3.08
N GLU A 127 -17.79 -12.76 -2.37
CA GLU A 127 -17.09 -13.97 -2.84
C GLU A 127 -17.76 -14.53 -4.11
N GLU A 128 -19.09 -14.58 -4.15
CA GLU A 128 -19.85 -15.00 -5.34
C GLU A 128 -19.59 -14.06 -6.52
N PHE A 129 -19.56 -12.74 -6.30
CA PHE A 129 -19.21 -11.77 -7.33
C PHE A 129 -17.75 -11.90 -7.81
N ALA A 130 -16.83 -12.21 -6.90
CA ALA A 130 -15.44 -12.44 -7.24
C ALA A 130 -15.26 -13.67 -8.14
N ASN A 131 -16.00 -14.75 -7.88
CA ASN A 131 -15.91 -15.97 -8.67
C ASN A 131 -16.73 -15.89 -9.96
N SER A 132 -18.00 -15.49 -9.88
CA SER A 132 -18.93 -15.53 -11.00
C SER A 132 -18.92 -14.27 -11.86
N GLY A 133 -18.53 -13.12 -11.31
CA GLY A 133 -18.66 -11.81 -11.97
C GLY A 133 -20.09 -11.25 -12.03
N ARG A 134 -21.09 -11.99 -11.55
CA ARG A 134 -22.50 -11.55 -11.57
C ARG A 134 -22.80 -10.64 -10.40
N ASP A 135 -23.48 -9.53 -10.68
CA ASP A 135 -23.96 -8.58 -9.67
C ASP A 135 -25.50 -8.46 -9.71
N PRO A 136 -26.24 -9.45 -9.19
CA PRO A 136 -27.70 -9.43 -9.20
C PRO A 136 -28.29 -8.25 -8.41
N HIS A 137 -27.53 -7.70 -7.46
CA HIS A 137 -27.98 -6.67 -6.54
C HIS A 137 -27.59 -5.25 -6.98
N GLY A 138 -26.90 -5.08 -8.11
CA GLY A 138 -26.46 -3.77 -8.62
C GLY A 138 -25.59 -3.01 -7.61
N LEU A 139 -24.66 -3.71 -6.95
CA LEU A 139 -23.72 -3.16 -5.99
C LEU A 139 -22.56 -2.43 -6.67
N VAL A 140 -22.24 -2.76 -7.92
CA VAL A 140 -21.25 -2.06 -8.74
C VAL A 140 -21.81 -0.70 -9.15
N LEU A 141 -21.03 0.35 -8.86
CA LEU A 141 -21.38 1.72 -9.19
C LEU A 141 -20.84 2.11 -10.56
N SER A 142 -21.52 3.03 -11.23
CA SER A 142 -20.93 3.73 -12.37
C SER A 142 -19.73 4.58 -11.92
N TRP A 143 -18.85 4.92 -12.85
CA TRP A 143 -17.69 5.78 -12.57
C TRP A 143 -18.07 7.09 -11.88
N LYS A 144 -19.12 7.77 -12.37
CA LYS A 144 -19.62 9.04 -11.82
C LYS A 144 -20.15 8.87 -10.39
N GLU A 145 -20.92 7.82 -10.14
CA GLU A 145 -21.42 7.54 -8.79
C GLU A 145 -20.28 7.23 -7.83
N MET A 146 -19.30 6.43 -8.26
CA MET A 146 -18.13 6.11 -7.46
C MET A 146 -17.33 7.37 -7.12
N GLU A 147 -17.13 8.30 -8.05
CA GLU A 147 -16.49 9.60 -7.76
C GLU A 147 -17.23 10.38 -6.65
N THR A 148 -18.56 10.38 -6.64
CA THR A 148 -19.32 11.02 -5.54
C THR A 148 -19.13 10.30 -4.21
N LYS A 149 -19.06 8.97 -4.21
CA LYS A 149 -18.81 8.17 -3.00
C LYS A 149 -17.39 8.39 -2.47
N ILE A 150 -16.41 8.51 -3.36
CA ILE A 150 -15.01 8.83 -3.04
C ILE A 150 -14.91 10.18 -2.37
N LYS A 151 -15.51 11.24 -2.94
CA LYS A 151 -15.57 12.56 -2.30
C LYS A 151 -16.21 12.51 -0.91
N LYS A 152 -17.25 11.69 -0.75
CA LYS A 152 -17.90 11.47 0.55
C LYS A 152 -16.99 10.72 1.54
N MET A 153 -16.30 9.67 1.10
CA MET A 153 -15.33 8.94 1.92
C MET A 153 -14.18 9.84 2.34
N ASP A 154 -13.61 10.62 1.42
CA ASP A 154 -12.51 11.56 1.68
C ASP A 154 -12.89 12.60 2.74
N ARG A 155 -14.11 13.16 2.64
CA ARG A 155 -14.65 14.05 3.67
C ARG A 155 -14.77 13.33 5.02
N TYR A 156 -15.26 12.09 5.05
CA TYR A 156 -15.35 11.34 6.32
C TYR A 156 -13.98 11.05 6.92
N VAL A 157 -13.00 10.65 6.09
CA VAL A 157 -11.62 10.42 6.52
C VAL A 157 -11.05 11.71 7.14
N THR A 158 -11.18 12.83 6.44
CA THR A 158 -10.70 14.15 6.90
C THR A 158 -11.34 14.56 8.23
N VAL A 159 -12.68 14.55 8.32
CA VAL A 159 -13.40 14.96 9.53
C VAL A 159 -13.12 14.02 10.70
N THR A 160 -12.94 12.73 10.45
CA THR A 160 -12.63 11.74 11.49
C THR A 160 -11.18 11.85 11.97
N ALA A 161 -10.24 12.20 11.09
CA ALA A 161 -8.86 12.50 11.47
C ALA A 161 -8.77 13.76 12.33
N THR A 162 -9.50 14.82 11.97
CA THR A 162 -9.60 16.01 12.82
C THR A 162 -10.25 15.70 14.16
N LEU A 163 -11.30 14.87 14.21
CA LEU A 163 -11.89 14.43 15.49
C LEU A 163 -10.85 13.73 16.38
N TYR A 164 -9.99 12.88 15.82
CA TYR A 164 -8.93 12.23 16.58
C TYR A 164 -7.98 13.25 17.22
N ARG A 165 -7.53 14.23 16.44
CA ARG A 165 -6.66 15.32 16.93
C ARG A 165 -7.36 16.16 18.01
N GLU A 166 -8.61 16.57 17.81
CA GLU A 166 -9.35 17.36 18.81
C GLU A 166 -9.56 16.57 20.12
N MET A 167 -9.72 15.25 20.05
CA MET A 167 -9.83 14.37 21.22
C MET A 167 -8.48 14.21 21.94
N ASP A 168 -7.37 14.14 21.20
CA ASP A 168 -6.03 14.09 21.78
C ASP A 168 -5.67 15.41 22.48
N GLU A 169 -5.96 16.55 21.85
CA GLU A 169 -5.80 17.88 22.44
C GLU A 169 -6.63 18.04 23.72
N LEU A 170 -7.87 17.54 23.73
CA LEU A 170 -8.70 17.50 24.93
C LEU A 170 -8.04 16.67 26.05
N SER A 171 -7.52 15.49 25.73
CA SER A 171 -6.82 14.64 26.69
C SER A 171 -5.58 15.32 27.28
N VAL A 172 -4.78 15.99 26.43
CA VAL A 172 -3.61 16.76 26.85
C VAL A 172 -4.02 17.90 27.79
N MET A 173 -5.06 18.67 27.45
CA MET A 173 -5.57 19.75 28.32
C MET A 173 -6.11 19.24 29.65
N GLU A 174 -6.86 18.13 29.65
CA GLU A 174 -7.34 17.50 30.89
C GLU A 174 -6.19 16.96 31.75
N SER A 175 -5.12 16.46 31.13
CA SER A 175 -3.91 16.06 31.85
C SER A 175 -3.16 17.26 32.45
N ALA A 176 -3.10 18.38 31.73
CA ALA A 176 -2.47 19.61 32.20
C ALA A 176 -3.24 20.20 33.38
N LEU A 177 -4.58 20.23 33.33
CA LEU A 177 -5.42 20.65 34.44
C LEU A 177 -5.17 19.80 35.70
N ARG A 178 -5.11 18.46 35.56
CA ARG A 178 -4.80 17.55 36.68
C ARG A 178 -3.43 17.83 37.29
N LYS A 179 -2.42 18.11 36.48
CA LYS A 179 -1.07 18.47 36.96
C LYS A 179 -1.09 19.78 37.73
N VAL A 180 -1.75 20.82 37.21
CA VAL A 180 -1.85 22.14 37.87
C VAL A 180 -2.63 22.05 39.18
N ALA A 181 -3.69 21.23 39.22
CA ALA A 181 -4.48 21.00 40.44
C ALA A 181 -3.66 20.31 41.56
N ASN A 182 -2.77 19.37 41.22
CA ASN A 182 -1.98 18.59 42.18
C ASN A 182 -0.72 19.29 42.72
N ILE A 183 -0.33 20.46 42.20
CA ILE A 183 0.84 21.21 42.71
C ILE A 183 0.47 21.87 44.04
N ASN A 184 1.02 21.41 45.17
CA ASN A 184 0.77 21.98 46.50
C ASN A 184 1.47 23.33 46.65
N ASN A 185 0.74 24.42 46.45
CA ASN A 185 1.06 25.78 46.89
C ASN A 185 -0.29 26.40 47.28
N GLU A 186 -0.49 26.65 48.57
CA GLU A 186 -1.82 26.86 49.16
C GLU A 186 -2.46 28.21 48.86
N HIS A 187 -1.74 29.24 48.38
CA HIS A 187 -2.36 30.52 48.02
C HIS A 187 -1.55 31.27 46.95
N ASP A 188 -1.82 30.98 45.68
CA ASP A 188 -1.37 31.81 44.56
C ASP A 188 -2.60 32.14 43.70
N SER A 189 -3.10 33.37 43.76
CA SER A 189 -4.25 33.85 42.96
C SER A 189 -4.00 33.67 41.45
N THR A 190 -2.73 33.68 41.05
CA THR A 190 -2.28 33.37 39.69
C THR A 190 -2.58 31.92 39.30
N LYS A 191 -2.49 30.98 40.25
CA LYS A 191 -2.79 29.55 40.04
C LYS A 191 -4.30 29.33 39.89
N GLU A 192 -5.10 29.98 40.72
CA GLU A 192 -6.57 29.92 40.62
C GLU A 192 -7.06 30.45 39.27
N GLN A 193 -6.54 31.59 38.82
CA GLN A 193 -6.87 32.14 37.51
C GLN A 193 -6.49 31.17 36.37
N LYS A 194 -5.29 30.58 36.40
CA LYS A 194 -4.85 29.59 35.40
C LYS A 194 -5.75 28.35 35.36
N ILE A 195 -6.27 27.91 36.50
CA ILE A 195 -7.20 26.76 36.59
C ILE A 195 -8.52 27.12 35.91
N VAL A 196 -9.09 28.28 36.19
CA VAL A 196 -10.35 28.74 35.58
C VAL A 196 -10.19 28.90 34.07
N ASP A 197 -9.11 29.50 33.60
CA ASP A 197 -8.82 29.67 32.17
C ASP A 197 -8.69 28.30 31.45
N LEU A 198 -8.01 27.33 32.07
CA LEU A 198 -7.88 25.98 31.52
C LEU A 198 -9.22 25.23 31.51
N GLN A 199 -10.05 25.39 32.55
CA GLN A 199 -11.39 24.80 32.59
C GLN A 199 -12.28 25.37 31.47
N GLN A 200 -12.22 26.68 31.22
CA GLN A 200 -12.94 27.30 30.13
C GLN A 200 -12.50 26.76 28.77
N LYS A 201 -11.17 26.60 28.55
CA LYS A 201 -10.64 25.99 27.31
C LYS A 201 -11.10 24.55 27.14
N ILE A 202 -11.07 23.74 28.19
CA ILE A 202 -11.57 22.35 28.18
C ILE A 202 -13.06 22.31 27.83
N PHE A 203 -13.86 23.24 28.35
CA PHE A 203 -15.29 23.31 28.02
C PHE A 203 -15.52 23.56 26.52
N TRP A 204 -14.81 24.54 25.94
CA TRP A 204 -14.88 24.81 24.50
C TRP A 204 -14.40 23.62 23.67
N GLN A 205 -13.30 22.99 24.06
CA GLN A 205 -12.80 21.81 23.38
C GLN A 205 -13.79 20.64 23.43
N LYS A 206 -14.51 20.44 24.55
CA LYS A 206 -15.56 19.43 24.64
C LYS A 206 -16.71 19.69 23.68
N GLN A 207 -17.07 20.96 23.46
CA GLN A 207 -18.08 21.32 22.45
C GLN A 207 -17.57 21.05 21.03
N GLU A 208 -16.31 21.37 20.74
CA GLU A 208 -15.71 21.09 19.43
C GLU A 208 -15.68 19.58 19.16
N VAL A 209 -15.22 18.77 20.12
CA VAL A 209 -15.24 17.30 20.01
C VAL A 209 -16.66 16.78 19.76
N LYS A 210 -17.67 17.35 20.44
CA LYS A 210 -19.08 16.97 20.22
C LYS A 210 -19.54 17.32 18.80
N TYR A 211 -19.26 18.53 18.34
CA TYR A 211 -19.54 18.97 16.98
C TYR A 211 -18.88 18.06 15.93
N MET A 212 -17.63 17.68 16.16
CA MET A 212 -16.88 16.80 15.28
C MET A 212 -17.41 15.36 15.28
N LYS A 213 -17.91 14.84 16.42
CA LYS A 213 -18.61 13.55 16.48
C LYS A 213 -19.87 13.52 15.61
N ASP A 214 -20.64 14.62 15.56
CA ASP A 214 -21.86 14.71 14.76
C ASP A 214 -21.59 14.70 13.24
N ARG A 215 -20.46 15.27 12.81
CA ARG A 215 -20.08 15.36 11.39
C ARG A 215 -19.31 14.15 10.90
N SER A 216 -18.51 13.52 11.77
CA SER A 216 -17.66 12.37 11.46
C SER A 216 -18.44 11.06 11.28
N LEU A 217 -17.69 9.96 11.18
CA LEU A 217 -18.23 8.60 11.17
C LEU A 217 -18.78 8.15 12.54
N TRP A 218 -18.42 8.83 13.64
CA TRP A 218 -18.76 8.43 15.01
C TRP A 218 -20.27 8.25 15.21
N ASN A 219 -21.07 9.18 14.69
CA ASN A 219 -22.53 9.18 14.81
C ASN A 219 -23.26 8.59 13.58
N ARG A 220 -22.56 7.86 12.70
CA ARG A 220 -23.18 7.14 11.57
C ARG A 220 -23.61 5.74 11.99
N SER A 221 -24.65 5.21 11.34
CA SER A 221 -25.05 3.82 11.52
C SER A 221 -24.12 2.86 10.78
N PHE A 222 -24.00 1.64 11.29
CA PHE A 222 -23.28 0.56 10.61
C PHE A 222 -23.81 0.33 9.18
N ASP A 223 -25.12 0.39 8.96
CA ASP A 223 -25.72 0.22 7.63
C ASP A 223 -25.24 1.27 6.63
N THR A 224 -25.24 2.55 7.04
CA THR A 224 -24.85 3.65 6.15
C THR A 224 -23.40 3.52 5.74
N VAL A 225 -22.53 3.19 6.70
CA VAL A 225 -21.09 3.07 6.47
C VAL A 225 -20.78 1.82 5.64
N THR A 226 -21.34 0.67 6.03
CA THR A 226 -21.12 -0.61 5.34
C THR A 226 -21.63 -0.55 3.92
N SER A 227 -22.77 0.09 3.66
CA SER A 227 -23.28 0.28 2.30
C SER A 227 -22.32 1.08 1.41
N VAL A 228 -21.67 2.11 1.94
CA VAL A 228 -20.66 2.89 1.20
C VAL A 228 -19.41 2.05 0.94
N LEU A 229 -18.93 1.32 1.94
CA LEU A 229 -17.74 0.46 1.83
C LEU A 229 -17.96 -0.71 0.88
N ALA A 230 -19.08 -1.44 1.03
CA ALA A 230 -19.44 -2.60 0.23
C ALA A 230 -19.52 -2.24 -1.25
N ARG A 231 -20.30 -1.21 -1.61
CA ARG A 231 -20.41 -0.75 -3.00
C ARG A 231 -19.07 -0.31 -3.58
N SER A 232 -18.24 0.36 -2.77
CA SER A 232 -16.89 0.75 -3.18
C SER A 232 -16.01 -0.48 -3.47
N ILE A 233 -16.07 -1.51 -2.62
CA ILE A 233 -15.31 -2.75 -2.78
C ILE A 233 -15.72 -3.51 -4.04
N PHE A 234 -17.03 -3.67 -4.28
CA PHE A 234 -17.54 -4.29 -5.51
C PHE A 234 -17.07 -3.54 -6.76
N THR A 235 -17.18 -2.20 -6.74
CA THR A 235 -16.79 -1.36 -7.86
C THR A 235 -15.27 -1.40 -8.11
N ILE A 236 -14.45 -1.41 -7.06
CA ILE A 236 -13.00 -1.55 -7.19
C ILE A 236 -12.66 -2.92 -7.78
N LEU A 237 -13.28 -4.01 -7.33
CA LEU A 237 -13.02 -5.34 -7.89
C LEU A 237 -13.43 -5.42 -9.37
N ALA A 238 -14.61 -4.89 -9.72
CA ALA A 238 -15.07 -4.80 -11.11
C ALA A 238 -14.06 -4.04 -11.98
N ARG A 239 -13.57 -2.90 -11.49
CA ARG A 239 -12.55 -2.11 -12.19
C ARG A 239 -11.21 -2.84 -12.27
N THR A 240 -10.77 -3.55 -11.23
CA THR A 240 -9.56 -4.37 -11.27
C THR A 240 -9.66 -5.43 -12.36
N LYS A 241 -10.77 -6.19 -12.39
CA LYS A 241 -11.01 -7.19 -13.45
C LYS A 241 -10.97 -6.57 -14.86
N LEU A 242 -11.59 -5.40 -15.03
CA LEU A 242 -11.58 -4.67 -16.31
C LEU A 242 -10.17 -4.21 -16.72
N VAL A 243 -9.46 -3.53 -15.82
CA VAL A 243 -8.15 -2.92 -16.09
C VAL A 243 -7.07 -3.95 -16.38
N PHE A 244 -7.14 -5.12 -15.73
CA PHE A 244 -6.19 -6.22 -15.93
C PHE A 244 -6.70 -7.29 -16.92
N GLY A 245 -7.88 -7.11 -17.52
CA GLY A 245 -8.42 -8.01 -18.54
C GLY A 245 -8.85 -9.39 -18.04
N ILE A 246 -9.18 -9.54 -16.75
CA ILE A 246 -9.56 -10.83 -16.16
C ILE A 246 -11.00 -11.18 -16.55
N GLY A 247 -11.19 -12.34 -17.18
CA GLY A 247 -12.53 -12.90 -17.48
C GLY A 247 -13.19 -12.40 -18.77
N GLN A 248 -12.41 -11.88 -19.74
CA GLN A 248 -12.91 -11.38 -21.03
C GLN A 248 -13.55 -12.46 -21.95
N GLN A 249 -13.64 -13.72 -21.55
CA GLN A 249 -14.38 -14.74 -22.31
C GLN A 249 -15.91 -14.76 -22.02
N GLN A 250 -16.40 -14.05 -21.00
CA GLN A 250 -17.83 -14.12 -20.62
C GLN A 250 -18.54 -12.78 -20.43
N TYR A 251 -17.86 -11.65 -20.64
CA TYR A 251 -18.43 -10.32 -20.41
C TYR A 251 -18.20 -9.39 -21.59
N HIS A 252 -19.20 -9.28 -22.47
CA HIS A 252 -19.45 -8.04 -23.18
C HIS A 252 -20.28 -7.13 -22.26
N PRO A 253 -19.75 -6.02 -21.73
CA PRO A 253 -20.60 -4.98 -21.18
C PRO A 253 -21.11 -4.15 -22.35
N SER A 254 -22.39 -4.28 -22.67
CA SER A 254 -23.14 -3.21 -23.29
C SER A 254 -23.09 -1.98 -22.38
N SER A 255 -22.70 -0.84 -22.97
CA SER A 255 -22.65 0.51 -22.41
C SER A 255 -21.57 0.81 -21.35
N LEU A 256 -20.37 1.18 -21.80
CA LEU A 256 -19.62 2.35 -21.33
C LEU A 256 -18.78 2.89 -22.52
N PRO A 257 -18.62 4.23 -22.66
CA PRO A 257 -18.12 4.81 -23.90
C PRO A 257 -16.63 4.55 -24.06
N ARG A 258 -16.29 3.86 -25.16
CA ARG A 258 -14.95 3.84 -25.72
C ARG A 258 -14.60 5.29 -26.07
N SER A 259 -13.64 5.89 -25.36
CA SER A 259 -13.09 7.18 -25.77
C SER A 259 -12.53 7.02 -27.19
N LEU A 260 -13.14 7.75 -28.10
CA LEU A 260 -12.74 7.86 -29.49
C LEU A 260 -11.41 8.62 -29.54
N SER A 261 -10.31 7.91 -29.75
CA SER A 261 -9.20 8.40 -30.57
C SER A 261 -9.06 7.47 -31.76
N ALA A 262 -10.03 7.57 -32.68
CA ALA A 262 -9.86 7.14 -34.04
C ALA A 262 -9.43 8.37 -34.84
N SER A 263 -8.15 8.45 -35.20
CA SER A 263 -7.73 9.26 -36.34
C SER A 263 -7.99 8.43 -37.60
N ALA A 264 -9.17 8.62 -38.19
CA ALA A 264 -9.39 8.47 -39.63
C ALA A 264 -9.33 9.92 -40.19
N THR A 265 -8.68 10.24 -41.30
CA THR A 265 -8.86 9.76 -42.70
C THR A 265 -7.61 10.22 -43.48
N VAL A 266 -7.21 9.66 -44.63
CA VAL A 266 -7.85 9.80 -45.95
C VAL A 266 -7.35 8.68 -46.88
N TYR A 267 -8.29 8.01 -47.55
CA TYR A 267 -8.06 7.27 -48.79
C TYR A 267 -8.36 8.18 -49.98
N PRO A 268 -7.76 7.90 -51.16
CA PRO A 268 -8.56 7.89 -52.38
C PRO A 268 -8.56 6.50 -53.04
N SER A 269 -9.73 6.18 -53.56
CA SER A 269 -10.09 4.98 -54.32
C SER A 269 -9.52 5.03 -55.74
N ASP A 270 -9.19 3.87 -56.32
CA ASP A 270 -9.38 3.60 -57.75
C ASP A 270 -9.57 2.08 -58.04
N GLN A 271 -10.78 1.78 -58.52
CA GLN A 271 -11.20 0.85 -59.61
C GLN A 271 -10.34 -0.40 -59.95
N ASN A 272 -10.84 -1.62 -59.72
CA ASN A 272 -11.67 -2.43 -60.65
C ASN A 272 -11.76 -3.93 -60.19
N PRO A 273 -12.77 -4.71 -60.65
CA PRO A 273 -13.26 -5.91 -59.97
C PRO A 273 -12.97 -7.24 -60.70
N SER A 274 -12.99 -8.36 -59.96
CA SER A 274 -13.36 -9.68 -60.52
C SER A 274 -13.67 -10.71 -59.41
N THR A 275 -14.98 -10.86 -59.12
CA THR A 275 -15.77 -12.12 -59.04
C THR A 275 -15.40 -13.27 -58.06
N PRO A 276 -16.38 -14.13 -57.66
CA PRO A 276 -16.70 -14.40 -56.25
C PRO A 276 -16.57 -15.89 -55.85
N TYR A 277 -17.26 -16.32 -54.78
CA TYR A 277 -17.61 -17.67 -54.27
C TYR A 277 -17.04 -17.92 -52.85
N HIS A 278 -17.81 -17.96 -51.75
CA HIS A 278 -18.96 -18.78 -51.34
C HIS A 278 -18.56 -20.05 -50.57
N PHE A 279 -19.13 -20.18 -49.37
CA PHE A 279 -19.24 -21.37 -48.48
C PHE A 279 -17.99 -21.82 -47.72
N VAL A 280 -18.06 -22.48 -46.54
CA VAL A 280 -19.05 -22.67 -45.46
C VAL A 280 -18.27 -23.38 -44.34
N SER A 281 -18.65 -23.16 -43.09
CA SER A 281 -18.12 -23.86 -41.91
C SER A 281 -18.24 -25.40 -41.98
N GLY A 282 -17.23 -26.09 -41.46
CA GLY A 282 -17.29 -27.53 -41.14
C GLY A 282 -16.18 -27.94 -40.15
N PRO A 283 -16.47 -28.69 -39.06
CA PRO A 283 -15.51 -29.09 -38.03
C PRO A 283 -14.89 -30.46 -38.34
N LEU A 284 -13.68 -30.72 -37.85
CA LEU A 284 -13.03 -32.04 -37.93
C LEU A 284 -12.47 -32.48 -36.59
N ASN A 285 -13.00 -33.60 -36.11
CA ASN A 285 -12.63 -34.32 -34.90
C ASN A 285 -11.40 -35.23 -35.12
N SER A 286 -10.63 -35.35 -34.03
CA SER A 286 -9.89 -36.51 -33.51
C SER A 286 -8.94 -37.31 -34.42
N ALA A 287 -7.68 -37.38 -34.00
CA ALA A 287 -6.84 -38.57 -34.14
C ALA A 287 -6.05 -38.78 -32.83
N LYS A 288 -6.13 -40.01 -32.29
CA LYS A 288 -5.39 -40.53 -31.14
C LYS A 288 -4.12 -41.23 -31.64
N THR A 289 -3.01 -41.13 -30.90
CA THR A 289 -1.94 -42.15 -30.80
C THR A 289 -1.16 -41.87 -29.50
N GLU A 290 -1.48 -42.56 -28.40
CA GLU A 290 -0.70 -43.63 -27.72
C GLU A 290 0.70 -43.19 -27.23
N GLU A 291 0.81 -42.87 -25.94
CA GLU A 291 1.23 -43.73 -24.81
C GLU A 291 2.75 -43.95 -24.72
N ASN A 292 3.36 -43.25 -23.76
CA ASN A 292 4.42 -43.82 -22.91
C ASN A 292 4.18 -43.34 -21.47
N LYS A 293 3.88 -44.30 -20.60
CA LYS A 293 3.60 -44.15 -19.17
C LYS A 293 4.91 -44.12 -18.38
N GLU A 294 5.08 -43.11 -17.53
CA GLU A 294 5.71 -43.32 -16.23
C GLU A 294 5.22 -42.30 -15.18
N SER A 295 4.64 -42.85 -14.12
CA SER A 295 4.32 -42.30 -12.79
C SER A 295 3.40 -41.08 -12.67
N ALA A 296 2.16 -41.40 -12.26
CA ALA A 296 1.14 -40.50 -11.76
C ALA A 296 1.50 -39.89 -10.39
N MET A 297 1.28 -38.59 -10.23
CA MET A 297 0.64 -38.01 -9.05
C MET A 297 -0.18 -36.76 -9.44
N ALA A 298 -1.46 -36.81 -9.06
CA ALA A 298 -2.43 -35.72 -8.94
C ALA A 298 -2.83 -34.96 -10.22
N ALA A 299 -3.93 -35.43 -10.83
CA ALA A 299 -4.89 -34.52 -11.44
C ALA A 299 -5.61 -33.77 -10.30
N ASP A 300 -5.14 -32.56 -9.97
CA ASP A 300 -5.93 -31.59 -9.21
C ASP A 300 -6.76 -30.79 -10.22
N ASP A 301 -8.04 -31.11 -10.29
CA ASP A 301 -9.07 -30.26 -10.90
C ASP A 301 -9.27 -29.06 -9.95
N ASP A 302 -8.34 -28.11 -10.01
CA ASP A 302 -8.23 -26.96 -9.10
C ASP A 302 -9.25 -25.88 -9.49
N ASP A 303 -10.53 -26.08 -9.14
CA ASP A 303 -11.48 -24.96 -9.02
C ASP A 303 -11.14 -24.13 -7.77
N SER A 304 -9.92 -23.60 -7.72
CA SER A 304 -9.52 -22.66 -6.69
C SER A 304 -10.20 -21.33 -6.99
N GLY A 305 -11.09 -20.90 -6.09
CA GLY A 305 -11.82 -19.63 -6.25
C GLY A 305 -10.90 -18.45 -6.57
N PHE A 306 -11.44 -17.41 -7.19
CA PHE A 306 -10.73 -16.25 -7.75
C PHE A 306 -9.63 -15.69 -6.83
N PHE A 307 -9.94 -15.52 -5.53
CA PHE A 307 -8.97 -15.00 -4.58
C PHE A 307 -7.85 -15.99 -4.25
N GLU A 308 -8.13 -17.29 -4.27
CA GLU A 308 -7.11 -18.31 -4.03
C GLU A 308 -6.14 -18.41 -5.20
N SER A 309 -6.62 -18.34 -6.44
CA SER A 309 -5.73 -18.29 -7.62
C SER A 309 -4.82 -17.06 -7.58
N ASN A 310 -5.34 -15.89 -7.19
CA ASN A 310 -4.53 -14.68 -7.00
C ASN A 310 -3.54 -14.82 -5.83
N SER A 311 -3.94 -15.47 -4.74
CA SER A 311 -3.03 -15.74 -3.61
C SER A 311 -1.87 -16.66 -4.02
N LYS A 312 -2.14 -17.67 -4.86
CA LYS A 312 -1.10 -18.56 -5.41
C LYS A 312 -0.07 -17.79 -6.26
N ILE A 313 -0.49 -16.80 -7.05
CA ILE A 313 0.41 -15.94 -7.84
C ILE A 313 1.40 -15.17 -6.96
N LEU A 314 0.97 -14.78 -5.74
CA LEU A 314 1.83 -14.05 -4.81
C LEU A 314 2.83 -14.95 -4.07
N LYS A 315 2.76 -16.28 -4.22
CA LYS A 315 3.73 -17.19 -3.62
C LYS A 315 5.02 -17.19 -4.46
N PRO A 316 6.16 -16.78 -3.88
CA PRO A 316 7.40 -16.70 -4.62
C PRO A 316 7.94 -18.11 -4.97
N PRO A 317 8.51 -18.30 -6.18
CA PRO A 317 9.27 -19.50 -6.51
C PRO A 317 10.46 -19.72 -5.56
N PRO A 318 10.89 -20.97 -5.31
CA PRO A 318 11.98 -21.29 -4.38
C PRO A 318 13.32 -20.66 -4.76
N THR A 319 13.50 -20.26 -6.01
CA THR A 319 14.70 -19.60 -6.55
C THR A 319 14.78 -18.10 -6.19
N THR A 320 13.79 -17.55 -5.49
CA THR A 320 13.72 -16.13 -5.18
C THR A 320 14.12 -15.80 -3.74
N LEU A 321 14.48 -14.54 -3.50
CA LEU A 321 14.85 -14.07 -2.17
C LEU A 321 13.67 -14.08 -1.18
N GLY A 322 12.45 -13.88 -1.65
CA GLY A 322 11.24 -13.95 -0.82
C GLY A 322 10.99 -15.36 -0.29
N ALA A 323 11.13 -16.39 -1.14
CA ALA A 323 11.00 -17.78 -0.72
C ALA A 323 12.12 -18.19 0.26
N ALA A 324 13.34 -17.67 0.07
CA ALA A 324 14.45 -17.90 0.99
C ALA A 324 14.39 -17.05 2.27
N ALA A 325 13.39 -16.16 2.41
CA ALA A 325 13.28 -15.18 3.49
C ALA A 325 14.50 -14.22 3.64
N LEU A 326 15.22 -13.97 2.54
CA LEU A 326 16.43 -13.13 2.53
C LEU A 326 16.20 -11.72 1.96
N ALA A 327 15.02 -11.41 1.42
CA ALA A 327 14.77 -10.14 0.72
C ALA A 327 15.09 -8.88 1.55
N ILE A 328 14.68 -8.84 2.84
CA ILE A 328 14.97 -7.72 3.75
C ILE A 328 16.46 -7.66 4.08
N HIS A 329 17.06 -8.82 4.33
CA HIS A 329 18.48 -8.93 4.65
C HIS A 329 19.35 -8.39 3.50
N TYR A 330 19.06 -8.80 2.27
CA TYR A 330 19.74 -8.27 1.08
C TYR A 330 19.44 -6.79 0.82
N ALA A 331 18.23 -6.30 1.11
CA ALA A 331 17.93 -4.88 1.00
C ALA A 331 18.84 -4.05 1.92
N ASN A 332 18.98 -4.44 3.19
CA ASN A 332 19.89 -3.79 4.12
C ASN A 332 21.34 -3.85 3.64
N LEU A 333 21.78 -5.02 3.16
CA LEU A 333 23.13 -5.21 2.64
C LEU A 333 23.42 -4.26 1.46
N ILE A 334 22.50 -4.16 0.49
CA ILE A 334 22.62 -3.27 -0.67
C ILE A 334 22.67 -1.80 -0.24
N ILE A 335 21.84 -1.39 0.72
CA ILE A 335 21.83 0.00 1.22
C ILE A 335 23.15 0.33 1.95
N VAL A 336 23.72 -0.61 2.71
CA VAL A 336 25.04 -0.42 3.34
C VAL A 336 26.12 -0.28 2.27
N MET A 337 26.15 -1.17 1.27
CA MET A 337 27.10 -1.08 0.16
C MET A 337 26.96 0.23 -0.62
N GLU A 338 25.74 0.70 -0.86
CA GLU A 338 25.49 1.99 -1.52
C GLU A 338 26.13 3.15 -0.73
N LYS A 339 25.97 3.18 0.60
CA LYS A 339 26.59 4.19 1.46
C LYS A 339 28.11 4.14 1.39
N MET A 340 28.68 2.94 1.43
CA MET A 340 30.13 2.73 1.35
C MET A 340 30.69 3.15 -0.02
N ILE A 341 29.97 2.89 -1.11
CA ILE A 341 30.38 3.28 -2.47
C ILE A 341 30.29 4.81 -2.67
N LYS A 342 29.28 5.46 -2.06
CA LYS A 342 29.13 6.93 -2.11
C LYS A 342 30.17 7.67 -1.28
N SER A 343 30.70 7.07 -0.22
CA SER A 343 31.69 7.70 0.64
C SER A 343 32.77 6.72 1.10
N PRO A 344 33.63 6.21 0.18
CA PRO A 344 34.62 5.20 0.50
C PRO A 344 35.64 5.65 1.55
N GLN A 345 35.97 6.95 1.58
CA GLN A 345 36.88 7.55 2.55
C GLN A 345 36.37 7.52 4.01
N LEU A 346 35.07 7.31 4.23
CA LEU A 346 34.48 7.21 5.57
C LEU A 346 34.35 5.75 6.04
N VAL A 347 34.82 4.79 5.23
CA VAL A 347 34.72 3.36 5.55
C VAL A 347 35.89 2.96 6.45
N GLY A 348 35.61 2.88 7.75
CA GLY A 348 36.52 2.31 8.74
C GLY A 348 36.62 0.79 8.65
N VAL A 349 37.61 0.22 9.35
CA VAL A 349 37.81 -1.24 9.45
C VAL A 349 36.58 -1.92 10.05
N ASP A 350 36.01 -1.34 11.10
CA ASP A 350 34.80 -1.88 11.76
C ASP A 350 33.61 -1.98 10.80
N ALA A 351 33.37 -0.93 10.00
CA ALA A 351 32.28 -0.92 9.02
C ALA A 351 32.45 -2.00 7.92
N ARG A 352 33.70 -2.33 7.58
CA ARG A 352 34.02 -3.41 6.64
C ARG A 352 33.78 -4.78 7.27
N ASP A 353 34.19 -4.97 8.52
CA ASP A 353 34.01 -6.23 9.23
C ASP A 353 32.51 -6.48 9.49
N ASP A 354 31.76 -5.44 9.83
CA ASP A 354 30.30 -5.45 9.91
C ASP A 354 29.68 -5.87 8.57
N LEU A 355 30.07 -5.24 7.46
CA LEU A 355 29.59 -5.64 6.12
C LEU A 355 29.88 -7.12 5.84
N TYR A 356 31.11 -7.57 6.12
CA TYR A 356 31.54 -8.95 5.87
C TYR A 356 30.81 -9.97 6.76
N SER A 357 30.43 -9.57 7.98
CA SER A 357 29.62 -10.35 8.91
C SER A 357 28.17 -10.49 8.43
N MET A 358 27.65 -9.47 7.73
CA MET A 358 26.32 -9.50 7.12
C MET A 358 26.26 -10.40 5.88
N LEU A 359 27.37 -10.83 5.28
CA LEU A 359 27.34 -11.59 4.03
C LEU A 359 26.91 -13.05 4.24
N PRO A 360 25.90 -13.55 3.49
CA PRO A 360 25.59 -14.97 3.44
C PRO A 360 26.78 -15.81 2.95
N SER A 361 26.83 -17.08 3.38
CA SER A 361 27.92 -18.01 3.06
C SER A 361 28.12 -18.21 1.55
N SER A 362 27.03 -18.18 0.77
CA SER A 362 27.04 -18.21 -0.70
C SER A 362 27.82 -17.03 -1.28
N VAL A 363 27.47 -15.81 -0.89
CA VAL A 363 28.12 -14.57 -1.33
C VAL A 363 29.59 -14.53 -0.91
N ARG A 364 29.91 -14.92 0.33
CA ARG A 364 31.30 -15.02 0.81
C ARG A 364 32.13 -16.00 -0.03
N SER A 365 31.54 -17.10 -0.44
CA SER A 365 32.22 -18.12 -1.23
C SER A 365 32.44 -17.66 -2.67
N SER A 366 31.43 -17.02 -3.27
CA SER A 366 31.52 -16.36 -4.58
C SER A 366 32.59 -15.26 -4.58
N LEU A 367 32.59 -14.39 -3.57
CA LEU A 367 33.58 -13.33 -3.40
C LEU A 367 35.01 -13.88 -3.29
N ARG A 368 35.23 -14.90 -2.45
CA ARG A 368 36.54 -15.54 -2.32
C ARG A 368 37.02 -16.15 -3.64
N ALA A 369 36.12 -16.77 -4.40
CA ALA A 369 36.45 -17.33 -5.71
C ALA A 369 36.86 -16.23 -6.70
N ARG A 370 36.12 -15.11 -6.74
CA ARG A 370 36.41 -13.97 -7.63
C ARG A 370 37.69 -13.21 -7.27
N LEU A 371 38.04 -13.15 -5.99
CA LEU A 371 39.27 -12.49 -5.52
C LEU A 371 40.51 -13.39 -5.59
N LYS A 372 40.36 -14.69 -5.89
CA LYS A 372 41.48 -15.63 -5.99
C LYS A 372 42.36 -15.27 -7.19
N GLY A 373 43.62 -14.93 -6.94
CA GLY A 373 44.58 -14.56 -7.99
C GLY A 373 44.56 -13.07 -8.37
N VAL A 374 43.70 -12.25 -7.76
CA VAL A 374 43.77 -10.79 -7.91
C VAL A 374 45.00 -10.30 -7.15
N GLY A 375 45.94 -9.67 -7.86
CA GLY A 375 47.19 -9.16 -7.30
C GLY A 375 47.00 -8.23 -6.10
N PHE A 376 48.08 -8.01 -5.35
CA PHE A 376 48.05 -7.22 -4.12
C PHE A 376 48.00 -5.70 -4.35
N SER A 377 48.36 -5.22 -5.56
CA SER A 377 48.41 -3.79 -5.87
C SER A 377 47.16 -3.32 -6.62
N ALA A 378 46.62 -2.18 -6.19
CA ALA A 378 45.61 -1.40 -6.87
C ALA A 378 46.16 0.03 -7.07
N SER A 379 46.97 0.22 -8.10
CA SER A 379 47.63 1.50 -8.37
C SER A 379 47.16 2.16 -9.67
N ASP A 380 46.32 1.50 -10.46
CA ASP A 380 45.82 2.03 -11.74
C ASP A 380 44.59 2.94 -11.52
N PRO A 381 44.72 4.26 -11.77
CA PRO A 381 43.61 5.21 -11.64
C PRO A 381 42.53 5.04 -12.72
N VAL A 382 42.87 4.53 -13.91
CA VAL A 382 41.91 4.32 -14.99
C VAL A 382 40.96 3.19 -14.60
N LEU A 383 41.52 2.04 -14.20
CA LEU A 383 40.74 0.91 -13.71
C LEU A 383 39.91 1.27 -12.47
N ALA A 384 40.42 2.13 -11.58
CA ALA A 384 39.63 2.64 -10.45
C ALA A 384 38.41 3.47 -10.90
N GLY A 385 38.58 4.27 -11.96
CA GLY A 385 37.47 4.99 -12.62
C GLY A 385 36.43 4.04 -13.20
N GLU A 386 36.86 3.04 -13.97
CA GLU A 386 35.97 2.03 -14.56
C GLU A 386 35.16 1.26 -13.50
N TRP A 387 35.80 0.91 -12.38
CA TRP A 387 35.11 0.30 -11.25
C TRP A 387 34.07 1.23 -10.64
N ARG A 388 34.38 2.52 -10.42
CA ARG A 388 33.40 3.48 -9.89
C ARG A 388 32.17 3.59 -10.80
N GLU A 389 32.38 3.65 -12.12
CA GLU A 389 31.29 3.67 -13.09
C GLU A 389 30.49 2.36 -13.08
N ALA A 390 31.16 1.20 -13.03
CA ALA A 390 30.50 -0.10 -12.95
C ALA A 390 29.65 -0.24 -11.69
N LEU A 391 30.18 0.16 -10.52
CA LEU A 391 29.44 0.16 -9.26
C LEU A 391 28.23 1.10 -9.32
N GLY A 392 28.40 2.30 -9.89
CA GLY A 392 27.32 3.25 -10.12
C GLY A 392 26.21 2.68 -11.00
N ARG A 393 26.57 2.00 -12.10
CA ARG A 393 25.61 1.33 -12.99
C ARG A 393 24.84 0.21 -12.30
N ILE A 394 25.52 -0.65 -11.54
CA ILE A 394 24.86 -1.75 -10.81
C ILE A 394 23.91 -1.19 -9.75
N LEU A 395 24.38 -0.23 -8.94
CA LEU A 395 23.54 0.41 -7.93
C LEU A 395 22.37 1.18 -8.56
N GLY A 396 22.54 1.77 -9.73
CA GLY A 396 21.51 2.54 -10.43
C GLY A 396 20.21 1.75 -10.62
N TRP A 397 20.30 0.44 -10.90
CA TRP A 397 19.12 -0.42 -11.03
C TRP A 397 18.82 -1.26 -9.78
N LEU A 398 19.82 -1.59 -8.95
CA LEU A 398 19.63 -2.47 -7.79
C LEU A 398 19.19 -1.73 -6.52
N SER A 399 19.75 -0.55 -6.27
CA SER A 399 19.44 0.27 -5.07
C SER A 399 17.95 0.62 -4.96
N PRO A 400 17.26 1.04 -6.04
CA PRO A 400 15.82 1.34 -5.97
C PRO A 400 14.98 0.18 -5.42
N LEU A 401 15.29 -1.07 -5.81
CA LEU A 401 14.58 -2.26 -5.34
C LEU A 401 14.82 -2.53 -3.84
N ALA A 402 16.05 -2.27 -3.37
CA ALA A 402 16.40 -2.40 -1.95
C ALA A 402 15.65 -1.37 -1.09
N HIS A 403 15.67 -0.09 -1.49
CA HIS A 403 14.91 0.96 -0.79
C HIS A 403 13.41 0.68 -0.81
N ASN A 404 12.88 0.24 -1.94
CA ASN A 404 11.48 -0.16 -2.06
C ASN A 404 11.13 -1.33 -1.14
N MET A 405 12.03 -2.29 -0.92
CA MET A 405 11.78 -3.40 0.01
C MET A 405 11.63 -2.92 1.46
N ILE A 406 12.53 -2.05 1.93
CA ILE A 406 12.44 -1.48 3.29
C ILE A 406 11.16 -0.68 3.47
N LYS A 407 10.82 0.12 2.46
CA LYS A 407 9.63 0.97 2.45
C LYS A 407 8.33 0.16 2.41
N TRP A 408 8.28 -0.85 1.54
CA TRP A 408 7.15 -1.78 1.44
C TRP A 408 6.91 -2.53 2.76
N GLN A 409 7.99 -2.92 3.45
CA GLN A 409 7.91 -3.55 4.76
C GLN A 409 7.42 -2.57 5.84
N SER A 410 7.97 -1.35 5.90
CA SER A 410 7.63 -0.38 6.94
C SER A 410 6.15 0.02 6.90
N GLU A 411 5.59 0.20 5.71
CA GLU A 411 4.18 0.59 5.51
C GLU A 411 3.18 -0.47 5.95
N ARG A 412 3.62 -1.73 6.02
CA ARG A 412 2.82 -2.88 6.47
C ARG A 412 3.04 -3.21 7.95
N SER A 413 3.99 -2.57 8.61
CA SER A 413 4.18 -2.68 10.07
C SER A 413 2.93 -2.21 10.82
N PHE A 414 2.58 -2.90 11.90
CA PHE A 414 1.37 -2.66 12.70
C PHE A 414 1.23 -1.19 13.15
N GLU A 415 2.35 -0.53 13.46
CA GLU A 415 2.38 0.89 13.86
C GLU A 415 1.98 1.84 12.73
N GLN A 416 2.28 1.49 11.48
CA GLN A 416 1.98 2.32 10.30
C GLN A 416 0.64 1.96 9.63
N GLN A 417 0.03 0.81 9.97
CA GLN A 417 -1.27 0.40 9.42
C GLN A 417 -2.43 1.36 9.75
N ASN A 418 -2.26 2.17 10.80
CA ASN A 418 -3.21 3.20 11.25
C ASN A 418 -3.02 4.54 10.53
N LEU A 419 -1.95 4.69 9.73
CA LEU A 419 -1.66 5.88 8.93
C LEU A 419 -2.02 5.62 7.47
N VAL A 420 -2.34 6.69 6.74
CA VAL A 420 -2.57 6.62 5.29
C VAL A 420 -1.31 6.04 4.63
N PRO A 421 -1.43 4.99 3.78
CA PRO A 421 -0.29 4.48 3.01
C PRO A 421 0.36 5.65 2.28
N LYS A 422 1.59 5.99 2.65
CA LYS A 422 2.25 7.18 2.09
C LYS A 422 2.70 6.89 0.67
N THR A 423 2.98 5.64 0.32
CA THR A 423 3.56 5.29 -0.97
C THR A 423 2.96 4.02 -1.60
N ASN A 424 2.87 4.04 -2.94
CA ASN A 424 2.27 2.99 -3.77
C ASN A 424 3.32 1.95 -4.19
N VAL A 425 4.21 1.52 -3.29
CA VAL A 425 5.22 0.52 -3.69
C VAL A 425 4.56 -0.85 -3.81
N LEU A 426 4.65 -1.44 -5.00
CA LEU A 426 4.21 -2.81 -5.26
C LEU A 426 5.34 -3.79 -4.94
N LEU A 427 4.96 -5.01 -4.58
CA LEU A 427 5.85 -6.11 -4.24
C LEU A 427 6.78 -6.46 -5.41
N LEU A 428 6.32 -6.33 -6.66
CA LEU A 428 7.15 -6.51 -7.86
C LEU A 428 8.29 -5.47 -7.97
N GLN A 429 8.20 -4.33 -7.29
CA GLN A 429 9.25 -3.30 -7.29
C GLN A 429 10.29 -3.53 -6.19
N THR A 430 10.21 -4.65 -5.49
CA THR A 430 11.06 -5.00 -4.34
C THR A 430 11.94 -6.20 -4.65
N LEU A 431 12.80 -6.57 -3.69
CA LEU A 431 13.61 -7.79 -3.78
C LEU A 431 12.82 -9.07 -3.50
N TYR A 432 11.53 -9.02 -3.17
CA TYR A 432 10.77 -10.21 -2.78
C TYR A 432 10.73 -11.29 -3.88
N PHE A 433 10.43 -10.91 -5.12
CA PHE A 433 10.43 -11.85 -6.26
C PHE A 433 11.77 -11.89 -7.00
N ALA A 434 12.82 -11.25 -6.48
CA ALA A 434 14.13 -11.24 -7.13
C ALA A 434 14.74 -12.64 -7.11
N ASN A 435 15.27 -13.07 -8.26
CA ASN A 435 16.04 -14.29 -8.39
C ASN A 435 17.31 -14.19 -7.53
N LYS A 436 17.45 -15.17 -6.63
CA LYS A 436 18.53 -15.20 -5.63
C LYS A 436 19.91 -15.18 -6.28
N GLU A 437 20.15 -16.05 -7.27
CA GLU A 437 21.46 -16.18 -7.91
C GLU A 437 21.87 -14.91 -8.65
N LYS A 438 20.95 -14.30 -9.41
CA LYS A 438 21.22 -13.04 -10.12
C LYS A 438 21.51 -11.90 -9.15
N THR A 439 20.77 -11.83 -8.03
CA THR A 439 21.02 -10.82 -7.00
C THR A 439 22.36 -11.05 -6.30
N GLU A 440 22.68 -12.28 -5.90
CA GLU A 440 23.97 -12.62 -5.29
C GLU A 440 25.16 -12.35 -6.22
N ALA A 441 25.00 -12.61 -7.52
CA ALA A 441 26.01 -12.28 -8.54
C ALA A 441 26.26 -10.77 -8.61
N ALA A 442 25.20 -9.96 -8.71
CA ALA A 442 25.32 -8.50 -8.73
C ALA A 442 25.97 -7.95 -7.45
N ILE A 443 25.62 -8.50 -6.28
CA ILE A 443 26.24 -8.16 -5.00
C ILE A 443 27.72 -8.54 -4.98
N THR A 444 28.07 -9.70 -5.53
CA THR A 444 29.48 -10.11 -5.62
C THR A 444 30.29 -9.13 -6.47
N GLU A 445 29.76 -8.66 -7.61
CA GLU A 445 30.42 -7.63 -8.42
C GLU A 445 30.58 -6.32 -7.65
N LEU A 446 29.56 -5.89 -6.88
CA LEU A 446 29.66 -4.71 -6.02
C LEU A 446 30.80 -4.85 -5.01
N LEU A 447 30.92 -6.01 -4.37
CA LEU A 447 31.94 -6.29 -3.36
C LEU A 447 33.35 -6.36 -3.96
N VAL A 448 33.51 -6.92 -5.16
CA VAL A 448 34.80 -6.98 -5.88
C VAL A 448 35.26 -5.56 -6.23
N GLY A 449 34.38 -4.74 -6.81
CA GLY A 449 34.70 -3.36 -7.14
C GLY A 449 34.99 -2.51 -5.91
N LEU A 450 34.22 -2.66 -4.83
CA LEU A 450 34.46 -1.97 -3.56
C LEU A 450 35.81 -2.35 -2.95
N ASN A 451 36.18 -3.64 -3.00
CA ASN A 451 37.50 -4.09 -2.56
C ASN A 451 38.64 -3.48 -3.40
N TYR A 452 38.46 -3.32 -4.72
CA TYR A 452 39.46 -2.67 -5.56
C TYR A 452 39.61 -1.17 -5.23
N ILE A 453 38.50 -0.43 -5.20
CA ILE A 453 38.49 1.02 -4.91
C ILE A 453 39.13 1.32 -3.55
N TRP A 454 38.79 0.54 -2.53
CA TRP A 454 39.32 0.76 -1.19
C TRP A 454 40.82 0.51 -1.10
N ARG A 455 41.33 -0.53 -1.79
CA ARG A 455 42.78 -0.75 -1.91
C ARG A 455 43.46 0.40 -2.64
N PHE A 456 42.86 0.87 -3.73
CA PHE A 456 43.37 1.98 -4.53
C PHE A 456 43.47 3.27 -3.72
N GLU A 457 42.41 3.66 -3.02
CA GLU A 457 42.43 4.85 -2.16
C GLU A 457 43.50 4.74 -1.07
N ARG A 458 43.63 3.59 -0.43
CA ARG A 458 44.65 3.37 0.61
C ARG A 458 46.07 3.50 0.05
N GLU A 459 46.33 2.94 -1.14
CA GLU A 459 47.63 3.08 -1.81
C GLU A 459 47.92 4.53 -2.19
N MET A 460 46.93 5.26 -2.72
CA MET A 460 47.09 6.67 -3.09
C MET A 460 47.28 7.58 -1.89
N THR A 461 46.54 7.36 -0.79
CA THR A 461 46.75 8.10 0.47
C THR A 461 48.13 7.82 1.04
N ALA A 462 48.60 6.56 1.02
CA ALA A 462 49.95 6.24 1.47
C ALA A 462 51.01 6.96 0.62
N LYS A 463 50.89 6.93 -0.72
CA LYS A 463 51.80 7.65 -1.63
C LYS A 463 51.84 9.15 -1.35
N ALA A 464 50.68 9.79 -1.21
CA ALA A 464 50.59 11.21 -0.89
C ALA A 464 51.27 11.55 0.46
N LEU A 465 51.08 10.72 1.48
CA LEU A 465 51.76 10.88 2.78
C LEU A 465 53.28 10.74 2.67
N PHE A 466 53.76 9.78 1.87
CA PHE A 466 55.19 9.62 1.59
C PHE A 466 55.77 10.82 0.82
N GLU A 467 55.05 11.35 -0.17
CA GLU A 467 55.45 12.55 -0.91
C GLU A 467 55.51 13.79 -0.01
N CYS A 468 54.53 14.00 0.86
CA CYS A 468 54.55 15.10 1.83
C CYS A 468 55.72 14.98 2.83
N ASN A 469 56.03 13.77 3.31
CA ASN A 469 57.16 13.55 4.20
C ASN A 469 58.50 13.81 3.50
N ASN A 470 58.64 13.43 2.23
CA ASN A 470 59.84 13.72 1.44
C ASN A 470 60.01 15.22 1.16
N LEU A 471 58.92 15.94 0.89
CA LEU A 471 58.92 17.41 0.72
C LEU A 471 59.33 18.12 2.02
N ASN A 472 58.81 17.69 3.17
CA ASN A 472 59.20 18.22 4.47
C ASN A 472 60.67 17.91 4.82
N GLY A 473 61.18 16.74 4.41
CA GLY A 473 62.60 16.40 4.52
C GLY A 473 63.50 17.30 3.67
N LEU A 474 63.09 17.61 2.43
CA LEU A 474 63.80 18.51 1.51
C LEU A 474 63.79 19.97 1.99
N LEU A 475 62.67 20.45 2.54
CA LEU A 475 62.58 21.81 3.10
C LEU A 475 63.44 21.97 4.36
N ASN A 476 63.52 20.94 5.22
CA ASN A 476 64.39 20.96 6.39
C ASN A 476 65.89 20.94 6.04
N LEU A 477 66.26 20.34 4.90
CA LEU A 477 67.64 20.36 4.38
C LEU A 477 68.02 21.74 3.79
N GLN A 478 67.07 22.49 3.23
CA GLN A 478 67.31 23.84 2.73
C GLN A 478 67.36 24.91 3.84
N SER A 479 66.70 24.68 4.99
CA SER A 479 66.76 25.59 6.14
C SER A 479 67.98 25.40 7.04
N SER A 480 68.84 24.41 6.74
CA SER A 480 70.04 24.06 7.53
C SER A 480 71.35 24.22 6.74
N SER A 481 71.33 24.91 5.60
CA SER A 481 72.51 25.31 4.82
C SER A 481 72.83 26.79 4.98
#